data_AF-A0A3D4W4B3-F1
#
_entry.id   AF-A0A3D4W4B3-F1
#
_cell.length_a   1.000
_cell.length_b   1.000
_cell.length_c   1.000
_cell.angle_alpha   90.00
_cell.angle_beta   90.00
_cell.angle_gamma   90.00
#
_symmetry.space_group_name_H-M   'P 1'
#
loop_
_entity.id
_entity.type
_entity.pdbx_description
1 polymer ?
#
loop_
_entity_poly.entity_id
_entity_poly.type
_entity_poly.pdbx_seq_one_letter_code
_entity_poly.pdbx_strand_id
1 'polypeptide(L)'
;MVFTGISFDPAKGYCEISLPDTISEAGMVIRKNDTSERAFFSITGVELLNDFPGISYSSIGVNGASFRSYNRCTLFYEQLKLYKPDLFIISIGTNDAAVKNFDPEKYRNYYDSLILAIQAINPECAILLTVPNDSYYRKKYPNKNTALQQTVIHELARKHGQAVWDFYAIMGGLGSSQRWYNRKLMVHDRVHFTAAGYSVKGDLLITALISQWEKTTGRQPASLLQLIKDIHE
;
A
#
# COMPACT_ATOMS: atom_id res chain seq x y z
N MET A 1 24.78 -14.17 -20.24
CA MET A 1 23.37 -14.47 -20.51
C MET A 1 22.92 -13.50 -21.60
N VAL A 2 22.34 -14.00 -22.70
CA VAL A 2 21.94 -13.15 -23.83
C VAL A 2 20.56 -12.60 -23.49
N PHE A 3 20.45 -11.28 -23.26
CA PHE A 3 19.16 -10.62 -23.10
C PHE A 3 18.33 -10.82 -24.37
N THR A 4 17.05 -11.17 -24.23
CA THR A 4 16.14 -11.27 -25.40
C THR A 4 15.70 -9.90 -25.88
N GLY A 5 15.80 -8.89 -25.02
CA GLY A 5 15.58 -7.49 -25.38
C GLY A 5 15.95 -6.54 -24.24
N ILE A 6 16.51 -5.39 -24.59
CA ILE A 6 16.62 -4.22 -23.72
C ILE A 6 15.88 -3.10 -24.43
N SER A 7 14.85 -2.55 -23.77
CA SER A 7 14.07 -1.43 -24.27
C SER A 7 14.28 -0.23 -23.35
N PHE A 8 14.62 0.91 -23.93
CA PHE A 8 14.69 2.18 -23.20
C PHE A 8 13.53 3.04 -23.66
N ASP A 9 12.74 3.57 -22.71
CA ASP A 9 11.75 4.61 -22.97
C ASP A 9 12.19 5.88 -22.22
N PRO A 10 13.10 6.70 -22.79
CA PRO A 10 13.61 7.90 -22.12
C PRO A 10 12.52 8.94 -21.85
N ALA A 11 11.44 8.94 -22.67
CA ALA A 11 10.32 9.84 -22.48
C ALA A 11 9.53 9.50 -21.21
N LYS A 12 9.42 8.21 -20.87
CA LYS A 12 8.78 7.72 -19.65
C LYS A 12 9.74 7.47 -18.49
N GLY A 13 11.05 7.49 -18.75
CA GLY A 13 12.09 7.40 -17.72
C GLY A 13 12.33 6.00 -17.17
N TYR A 14 12.05 4.94 -17.93
CA TYR A 14 12.36 3.56 -17.52
C TYR A 14 13.14 2.78 -18.60
N CYS A 15 13.77 1.70 -18.15
CA CYS A 15 14.42 0.69 -18.96
C CYS A 15 13.77 -0.66 -18.61
N GLU A 16 13.37 -1.40 -19.62
CA GLU A 16 12.85 -2.76 -19.49
C GLU A 16 13.86 -3.75 -20.05
N ILE A 17 14.10 -4.80 -19.28
CA ILE A 17 15.03 -5.87 -19.63
C ILE A 17 14.25 -7.17 -19.63
N SER A 18 14.12 -7.78 -20.80
CA SER A 18 13.51 -9.09 -20.96
C SER A 18 14.57 -10.19 -20.88
N LEU A 19 14.25 -11.24 -20.13
CA LEU A 19 15.10 -12.41 -19.97
C LEU A 19 14.46 -13.60 -20.70
N PRO A 20 15.24 -14.40 -21.46
CA PRO A 20 14.71 -15.54 -22.22
C PRO A 20 14.13 -16.65 -21.35
N ASP A 21 14.76 -16.85 -20.20
CA ASP A 21 14.52 -17.98 -19.32
C ASP A 21 14.10 -17.48 -17.95
N THR A 22 13.34 -18.32 -17.25
CA THR A 22 13.10 -18.11 -15.81
C THR A 22 14.43 -18.20 -15.08
N ILE A 23 14.73 -17.15 -14.31
CA ILE A 23 15.95 -17.07 -13.51
C ILE A 23 15.61 -17.01 -12.02
N SER A 24 16.49 -17.59 -11.20
CA SER A 24 16.42 -17.48 -9.74
C SER A 24 17.25 -16.34 -9.17
N GLU A 25 18.16 -15.77 -9.96
CA GLU A 25 19.08 -14.71 -9.55
C GLU A 25 19.40 -13.77 -10.73
N ALA A 26 19.39 -12.46 -10.45
CA ALA A 26 19.85 -11.42 -11.36
C ALA A 26 20.81 -10.47 -10.64
N GLY A 27 21.90 -10.10 -11.30
CA GLY A 27 22.83 -9.08 -10.84
C GLY A 27 22.82 -7.85 -11.75
N MET A 28 22.80 -6.66 -11.15
CA MET A 28 22.94 -5.40 -11.87
C MET A 28 24.24 -4.71 -11.45
N VAL A 29 25.08 -4.33 -12.42
CA VAL A 29 26.31 -3.57 -12.20
C VAL A 29 26.15 -2.19 -12.81
N ILE A 30 26.27 -1.16 -11.97
CA ILE A 30 26.25 0.24 -12.40
C ILE A 30 27.68 0.75 -12.44
N ARG A 31 28.14 1.22 -13.60
CA ARG A 31 29.47 1.82 -13.78
C ARG A 31 29.35 3.26 -14.23
N LYS A 32 29.90 4.20 -13.45
CA LYS A 32 30.02 5.60 -13.83
C LYS A 32 31.12 5.73 -14.89
N ASN A 33 30.73 5.98 -16.14
CA ASN A 33 31.65 6.19 -17.26
C ASN A 33 31.92 7.69 -17.54
N ASP A 34 31.08 8.59 -17.00
CA ASP A 34 31.25 10.04 -17.10
C ASP A 34 32.12 10.53 -15.93
N THR A 35 33.27 11.15 -16.23
CA THR A 35 34.23 11.63 -15.23
C THR A 35 33.93 13.04 -14.71
N SER A 36 32.88 13.70 -15.19
CA SER A 36 32.53 15.05 -14.75
C SER A 36 32.09 15.07 -13.27
N GLU A 37 32.43 16.15 -12.58
CA GLU A 37 32.05 16.36 -11.17
C GLU A 37 30.53 16.44 -10.97
N ARG A 38 29.79 16.79 -12.04
CA ARG A 38 28.32 16.94 -12.02
C ARG A 38 27.57 15.69 -12.47
N ALA A 39 28.26 14.65 -12.94
CA ALA A 39 27.60 13.42 -13.35
C ALA A 39 26.96 12.71 -12.15
N PHE A 40 25.64 12.63 -12.18
CA PHE A 40 24.82 11.88 -11.24
C PHE A 40 23.93 10.88 -11.99
N PHE A 41 23.65 9.76 -11.33
CA PHE A 41 22.72 8.74 -11.81
C PHE A 41 21.83 8.35 -10.65
N SER A 42 20.53 8.19 -10.90
CA SER A 42 19.55 7.84 -9.88
C SER A 42 18.65 6.75 -10.40
N ILE A 43 18.51 5.67 -9.62
CA ILE A 43 17.46 4.66 -9.79
C ILE A 43 16.48 4.88 -8.65
N THR A 44 15.21 5.05 -9.02
CA THR A 44 14.12 5.30 -8.05
C THR A 44 13.29 4.06 -7.77
N GLY A 45 13.44 3.00 -8.57
CA GLY A 45 12.78 1.71 -8.37
C GLY A 45 13.32 0.65 -9.33
N VAL A 46 13.07 -0.61 -8.97
CA VAL A 46 13.27 -1.79 -9.81
C VAL A 46 12.04 -2.66 -9.62
N GLU A 47 11.45 -3.12 -10.71
CA GLU A 47 10.30 -4.01 -10.70
C GLU A 47 10.70 -5.34 -11.34
N LEU A 48 10.27 -6.45 -10.71
CA LEU A 48 10.47 -7.79 -11.23
C LEU A 48 9.12 -8.34 -11.66
N LEU A 49 8.96 -8.55 -12.96
CA LEU A 49 7.73 -9.01 -13.59
C LEU A 49 7.92 -10.40 -14.17
N ASN A 50 6.82 -11.13 -14.31
CA ASN A 50 6.75 -12.40 -15.03
C ASN A 50 5.34 -12.62 -15.59
N ASP A 51 5.24 -13.52 -16.56
CA ASP A 51 3.97 -13.86 -17.23
C ASP A 51 3.26 -15.06 -16.59
N PHE A 52 3.70 -15.50 -15.39
CA PHE A 52 3.03 -16.61 -14.72
C PHE A 52 1.68 -16.15 -14.17
N PRO A 53 0.63 -17.00 -14.27
CA PRO A 53 -0.65 -16.69 -13.66
C PRO A 53 -0.47 -16.55 -12.15
N GLY A 54 -1.05 -15.50 -11.56
CA GLY A 54 -0.93 -15.26 -10.13
C GLY A 54 -1.22 -13.83 -9.72
N ILE A 55 -0.73 -13.47 -8.54
CA ILE A 55 -0.86 -12.13 -7.97
C ILE A 55 0.55 -11.54 -7.82
N SER A 56 0.76 -10.36 -8.41
CA SER A 56 1.91 -9.52 -8.06
C SER A 56 1.50 -8.53 -6.99
N TYR A 57 2.32 -8.40 -5.94
CA TYR A 57 2.12 -7.43 -4.87
C TYR A 57 3.34 -6.53 -4.76
N SER A 58 3.12 -5.23 -4.99
CA SER A 58 4.13 -4.19 -4.82
C SER A 58 3.73 -3.23 -3.71
N SER A 59 4.72 -2.85 -2.89
CA SER A 59 4.55 -1.89 -1.81
C SER A 59 5.46 -0.68 -2.03
N ILE A 60 4.86 0.51 -2.05
CA ILE A 60 5.57 1.80 -2.06
C ILE A 60 5.58 2.48 -0.68
N GLY A 61 5.41 1.68 0.39
CA GLY A 61 5.37 2.16 1.76
C GLY A 61 6.73 2.68 2.23
N VAL A 62 6.73 3.86 2.85
CA VAL A 62 7.92 4.45 3.48
C VAL A 62 7.65 4.71 4.95
N ASN A 63 8.58 4.32 5.82
CA ASN A 63 8.46 4.56 7.25
C ASN A 63 8.28 6.06 7.55
N GLY A 64 7.27 6.39 8.35
CA GLY A 64 6.95 7.78 8.66
C GLY A 64 6.22 8.54 7.54
N ALA A 65 5.83 7.88 6.45
CA ALA A 65 5.09 8.54 5.38
C ALA A 65 3.73 9.06 5.84
N SER A 66 3.38 10.23 5.30
CA SER A 66 2.11 10.91 5.43
C SER A 66 1.69 11.40 4.05
N PHE A 67 0.47 11.90 3.86
CA PHE A 67 0.10 12.52 2.58
C PHE A 67 1.05 13.65 2.19
N ARG A 68 1.54 14.40 3.19
CA ARG A 68 2.56 15.43 2.97
C ARG A 68 3.87 14.85 2.43
N SER A 69 4.24 13.63 2.81
CA SER A 69 5.44 12.96 2.29
C SER A 69 5.31 12.71 0.79
N TYR A 70 4.20 12.11 0.35
CA TYR A 70 3.95 11.83 -1.07
C TYR A 70 3.82 13.11 -1.91
N ASN A 71 3.20 14.16 -1.39
CA ASN A 71 3.11 15.45 -2.09
C ASN A 71 4.45 16.16 -2.31
N ARG A 72 5.51 15.79 -1.57
CA ARG A 72 6.87 16.29 -1.82
C ARG A 72 7.61 15.50 -2.89
N CYS A 73 7.11 14.31 -3.26
CA CYS A 73 7.70 13.49 -4.30
C CYS A 73 7.30 14.06 -5.67
N THR A 74 8.19 14.84 -6.26
CA THR A 74 7.96 15.51 -7.56
C THR A 74 7.67 14.53 -8.70
N LEU A 75 8.15 13.29 -8.59
CA LEU A 75 7.95 12.24 -9.59
C LEU A 75 6.77 11.30 -9.30
N PHE A 76 6.08 11.45 -8.17
CA PHE A 76 5.10 10.45 -7.72
C PHE A 76 4.01 10.16 -8.76
N TYR A 77 3.34 11.19 -9.27
CA TYR A 77 2.25 11.00 -10.24
C TYR A 77 2.74 10.59 -11.63
N GLU A 78 3.95 11.00 -12.04
CA GLU A 78 4.54 10.52 -13.29
C GLU A 78 4.91 9.04 -13.20
N GLN A 79 5.48 8.61 -12.09
CA GLN A 79 5.81 7.21 -11.84
C GLN A 79 4.56 6.35 -11.65
N LEU A 80 3.50 6.90 -11.05
CA LEU A 80 2.22 6.22 -10.91
C LEU A 80 1.63 5.85 -12.29
N LYS A 81 1.87 6.63 -13.34
CA LYS A 81 1.42 6.30 -14.72
C LYS A 81 2.10 5.06 -15.31
N LEU A 82 3.26 4.69 -14.80
CA LEU A 82 3.98 3.49 -15.21
C LEU A 82 3.35 2.23 -14.58
N TYR A 83 2.58 2.40 -13.50
CA TYR A 83 2.00 1.32 -12.74
C TYR A 83 0.50 1.19 -13.03
N LYS A 84 0.08 0.06 -13.60
CA LYS A 84 -1.33 -0.22 -13.94
C LYS A 84 -1.87 -1.42 -13.15
N PRO A 85 -2.09 -1.28 -11.82
CA PRO A 85 -2.58 -2.40 -11.02
C PRO A 85 -4.09 -2.58 -11.22
N ASP A 86 -4.55 -3.81 -11.08
CA ASP A 86 -6.00 -4.10 -10.98
C ASP A 86 -6.60 -3.60 -9.66
N LEU A 87 -5.79 -3.54 -8.60
CA LEU A 87 -6.18 -3.08 -7.27
C LEU A 87 -5.14 -2.14 -6.66
N PHE A 88 -5.56 -0.94 -6.29
CA PHE A 88 -4.76 0.02 -5.53
C PHE A 88 -5.25 0.14 -4.08
N ILE A 89 -4.40 -0.20 -3.11
CA ILE A 89 -4.74 -0.13 -1.68
C ILE A 89 -4.15 1.14 -1.06
N ILE A 90 -5.00 2.07 -0.64
CA ILE A 90 -4.56 3.29 0.06
C ILE A 90 -4.45 3.01 1.56
N SER A 91 -3.24 2.65 2.00
CA SER A 91 -2.90 2.36 3.41
C SER A 91 -1.91 3.37 4.00
N ILE A 92 -2.40 4.61 4.18
CA ILE A 92 -1.67 5.72 4.78
C ILE A 92 -2.58 6.49 5.75
N GLY A 93 -1.99 7.17 6.74
CA GLY A 93 -2.72 8.08 7.61
C GLY A 93 -2.27 8.04 9.07
N THR A 94 -1.60 6.97 9.52
CA THR A 94 -1.13 6.85 10.91
C THR A 94 -0.27 8.05 11.33
N ASN A 95 0.64 8.49 10.45
CA ASN A 95 1.49 9.66 10.73
C ASN A 95 0.75 10.99 10.53
N ASP A 96 -0.18 11.08 9.58
CA ASP A 96 -1.05 12.26 9.41
C ASP A 96 -1.86 12.55 10.68
N ALA A 97 -2.32 11.50 11.36
CA ALA A 97 -3.05 11.59 12.62
C ALA A 97 -2.14 11.72 13.86
N ALA A 98 -0.82 11.54 13.75
CA ALA A 98 0.12 11.58 14.87
C ALA A 98 0.50 13.01 15.29
N VAL A 99 -0.48 13.92 15.33
CA VAL A 99 -0.30 15.35 15.59
C VAL A 99 -1.28 15.86 16.64
N LYS A 100 -0.95 16.97 17.31
CA LYS A 100 -1.83 17.58 18.31
C LYS A 100 -3.10 18.18 17.67
N ASN A 101 -2.92 18.93 16.58
CA ASN A 101 -3.99 19.65 15.90
C ASN A 101 -4.17 19.02 14.51
N PHE A 102 -4.93 17.93 14.45
CA PHE A 102 -5.29 17.30 13.18
C PHE A 102 -6.35 18.13 12.47
N ASP A 103 -6.19 18.29 11.16
CA ASP A 103 -7.12 19.02 10.29
C ASP A 103 -7.80 18.01 9.35
N PRO A 104 -9.06 17.61 9.64
CA PRO A 104 -9.78 16.63 8.85
C PRO A 104 -10.02 17.06 7.40
N GLU A 105 -10.23 18.35 7.15
CA GLU A 105 -10.51 18.86 5.80
C GLU A 105 -9.24 18.91 4.96
N LYS A 106 -8.10 19.27 5.56
CA LYS A 106 -6.81 19.13 4.87
C LYS A 106 -6.50 17.68 4.53
N TYR A 107 -6.76 16.75 5.45
CA TYR A 107 -6.60 15.31 5.20
C TYR A 107 -7.54 14.83 4.10
N ARG A 108 -8.81 15.25 4.12
CA ARG A 108 -9.79 14.97 3.07
C ARG A 108 -9.28 15.41 1.71
N ASN A 109 -8.80 16.64 1.57
CA ASN A 109 -8.36 17.18 0.28
C ASN A 109 -7.18 16.39 -0.29
N TYR A 110 -6.22 15.97 0.54
CA TYR A 110 -5.12 15.13 0.08
C TYR A 110 -5.58 13.75 -0.35
N TYR A 111 -6.47 13.13 0.43
CA TYR A 111 -6.99 11.81 0.14
C TYR A 111 -7.85 11.82 -1.14
N ASP A 112 -8.74 12.81 -1.27
CA ASP A 112 -9.58 13.04 -2.45
C ASP A 112 -8.74 13.23 -3.71
N SER A 113 -7.69 14.05 -3.64
CA SER A 113 -6.78 14.28 -4.76
C SER A 113 -6.06 13.00 -5.19
N LEU A 114 -5.65 12.15 -4.25
CA LEU A 114 -5.01 10.88 -4.57
C LEU A 114 -5.99 9.91 -5.26
N ILE A 115 -7.23 9.80 -4.76
CA ILE A 115 -8.27 8.96 -5.40
C ILE A 115 -8.49 9.42 -6.84
N LEU A 116 -8.71 10.72 -7.05
CA LEU A 116 -8.95 11.29 -8.38
C LEU A 116 -7.75 11.08 -9.32
N ALA A 117 -6.53 11.21 -8.83
CA ALA A 117 -5.32 10.96 -9.62
C ALA A 117 -5.21 9.50 -10.04
N ILE A 118 -5.47 8.54 -9.13
CA ILE A 118 -5.46 7.11 -9.45
C ILE A 118 -6.52 6.80 -10.51
N GLN A 119 -7.76 7.26 -10.32
CA GLN A 119 -8.85 7.05 -11.28
C GLN A 119 -8.58 7.66 -12.65
N ALA A 120 -7.95 8.84 -12.70
CA ALA A 120 -7.60 9.49 -13.97
C ALA A 120 -6.50 8.76 -14.73
N ILE A 121 -5.53 8.18 -14.00
CA ILE A 121 -4.38 7.47 -14.59
C ILE A 121 -4.78 6.04 -15.00
N ASN A 122 -5.54 5.35 -14.17
CA ASN A 122 -6.01 3.99 -14.41
C ASN A 122 -7.51 3.87 -14.07
N PRO A 123 -8.40 4.19 -15.03
CA PRO A 123 -9.85 4.17 -14.82
C PRO A 123 -10.43 2.79 -14.49
N GLU A 124 -9.74 1.72 -14.85
CA GLU A 124 -10.17 0.34 -14.59
C GLU A 124 -9.68 -0.19 -13.23
N CYS A 125 -8.86 0.59 -12.51
CA CYS A 125 -8.31 0.19 -11.22
C CYS A 125 -9.40 0.18 -10.14
N ALA A 126 -9.55 -0.96 -9.45
CA ALA A 126 -10.28 -0.99 -8.20
C ALA A 126 -9.47 -0.26 -7.12
N ILE A 127 -10.12 0.54 -6.27
CA ILE A 127 -9.45 1.23 -5.16
C ILE A 127 -10.02 0.74 -3.84
N LEU A 128 -9.14 0.23 -2.98
CA LEU A 128 -9.48 -0.11 -1.60
C LEU A 128 -8.96 0.98 -0.66
N LEU A 129 -9.88 1.67 0.00
CA LEU A 129 -9.54 2.60 1.05
C LEU A 129 -9.35 1.84 2.36
N THR A 130 -8.33 2.19 3.14
CA THR A 130 -8.14 1.59 4.46
C THR A 130 -8.17 2.66 5.55
N VAL A 131 -8.88 2.37 6.64
CA VAL A 131 -8.82 3.21 7.84
C VAL A 131 -7.57 2.80 8.64
N PRO A 132 -6.67 3.74 9.01
CA PRO A 132 -5.48 3.42 9.79
C PRO A 132 -5.80 2.71 11.11
N ASN A 133 -4.85 1.97 11.67
CA ASN A 133 -5.03 1.36 12.98
C ASN A 133 -5.28 2.38 14.10
N ASP A 134 -5.90 1.94 15.19
CA ASP A 134 -5.82 2.68 16.46
C ASP A 134 -4.36 2.79 16.88
N SER A 135 -4.01 3.92 17.49
CA SER A 135 -2.62 4.21 17.86
C SER A 135 -2.54 5.07 19.11
N TYR A 136 -1.35 5.14 19.73
CA TYR A 136 -1.10 6.07 20.83
C TYR A 136 -0.27 7.26 20.39
N TYR A 137 -0.78 8.47 20.66
CA TYR A 137 -0.01 9.69 20.54
C TYR A 137 1.00 9.81 21.68
N ARG A 138 2.27 10.06 21.32
CA ARG A 138 3.42 10.16 22.24
C ARG A 138 3.51 8.96 23.20
N LYS A 139 3.09 7.78 22.74
CA LYS A 139 3.06 6.52 23.52
C LYS A 139 2.22 6.60 24.80
N LYS A 140 1.39 7.63 25.00
CA LYS A 140 0.71 7.86 26.28
C LYS A 140 -0.81 7.95 26.16
N TYR A 141 -1.30 8.55 25.08
CA TYR A 141 -2.72 8.86 24.94
C TYR A 141 -3.29 8.16 23.72
N PRO A 142 -4.44 7.47 23.81
CA PRO A 142 -5.16 6.99 22.64
C PRO A 142 -5.37 8.12 21.64
N ASN A 143 -5.03 7.88 20.38
CA ASN A 143 -5.08 8.89 19.33
C ASN A 143 -6.52 9.05 18.83
N LYS A 144 -7.18 10.11 19.28
CA LYS A 144 -8.55 10.42 18.87
C LYS A 144 -8.68 10.80 17.40
N ASN A 145 -7.58 11.18 16.74
CA ASN A 145 -7.61 11.65 15.35
C ASN A 145 -7.94 10.53 14.36
N THR A 146 -7.67 9.26 14.68
CA THR A 146 -8.02 8.14 13.79
C THR A 146 -9.54 8.03 13.58
N ALA A 147 -10.36 8.37 14.60
CA ALA A 147 -11.81 8.41 14.44
C ALA A 147 -12.26 9.51 13.47
N LEU A 148 -11.54 10.65 13.43
CA LEU A 148 -11.80 11.71 12.45
C LEU A 148 -11.42 11.26 11.03
N GLN A 149 -10.27 10.56 10.89
CA GLN A 149 -9.88 9.95 9.62
C GLN A 149 -10.89 8.91 9.15
N GLN A 150 -11.40 8.06 10.04
CA GLN A 150 -12.43 7.08 9.76
C GLN A 150 -13.65 7.76 9.10
N THR A 151 -14.18 8.82 9.71
CA THR A 151 -15.29 9.59 9.13
C THR A 151 -14.98 10.10 7.72
N VAL A 152 -13.83 10.75 7.54
CA VAL A 152 -13.41 11.29 6.22
C VAL A 152 -13.31 10.18 5.17
N ILE A 153 -12.68 9.05 5.51
CA ILE A 153 -12.47 7.93 4.59
C ILE A 153 -13.81 7.32 4.16
N HIS A 154 -14.73 7.10 5.10
CA HIS A 154 -16.07 6.59 4.80
C HIS A 154 -16.89 7.55 3.93
N GLU A 155 -16.75 8.86 4.13
CA GLU A 155 -17.38 9.88 3.27
C GLU A 155 -16.80 9.89 1.87
N LEU A 156 -15.47 9.80 1.73
CA LEU A 156 -14.80 9.71 0.43
C LEU A 156 -15.14 8.42 -0.30
N ALA A 157 -15.24 7.30 0.41
CA ALA A 157 -15.68 6.04 -0.13
C ALA A 157 -17.08 6.14 -0.73
N ARG A 158 -18.02 6.78 -0.02
CA ARG A 158 -19.38 7.04 -0.55
C ARG A 158 -19.36 7.99 -1.75
N LYS A 159 -18.57 9.07 -1.68
CA LYS A 159 -18.43 10.05 -2.77
C LYS A 159 -17.95 9.40 -4.08
N HIS A 160 -16.98 8.49 -3.98
CA HIS A 160 -16.29 7.90 -5.15
C HIS A 160 -16.70 6.47 -5.46
N GLY A 161 -17.66 5.90 -4.73
CA GLY A 161 -18.10 4.51 -4.91
C GLY A 161 -17.00 3.48 -4.61
N GLN A 162 -16.14 3.73 -3.63
CA GLN A 162 -14.99 2.87 -3.30
C GLN A 162 -15.26 1.96 -2.10
N ALA A 163 -14.56 0.83 -2.04
CA ALA A 163 -14.62 -0.08 -0.91
C ALA A 163 -13.76 0.43 0.27
N VAL A 164 -14.16 0.09 1.50
CA VAL A 164 -13.41 0.42 2.72
C VAL A 164 -13.08 -0.84 3.50
N TRP A 165 -11.80 -1.01 3.85
CA TRP A 165 -11.37 -1.92 4.90
C TRP A 165 -11.05 -1.12 6.17
N ASP A 166 -12.01 -1.12 7.10
CA ASP A 166 -11.93 -0.32 8.32
C ASP A 166 -11.16 -1.04 9.44
N PHE A 167 -9.83 -0.98 9.36
CA PHE A 167 -8.98 -1.66 10.32
C PHE A 167 -9.10 -1.08 11.73
N TYR A 168 -9.37 0.22 11.86
CA TYR A 168 -9.66 0.84 13.16
C TYR A 168 -10.86 0.19 13.86
N ALA A 169 -11.97 0.02 13.14
CA ALA A 169 -13.15 -0.67 13.67
C ALA A 169 -12.87 -2.14 13.97
N ILE A 170 -12.15 -2.85 13.08
CA ILE A 170 -11.77 -4.26 13.27
C ILE A 170 -10.94 -4.46 14.55
N MET A 171 -10.02 -3.55 14.87
CA MET A 171 -9.27 -3.61 16.13
C MET A 171 -10.17 -3.36 17.37
N GLY A 172 -11.30 -2.69 17.18
CA GLY A 172 -12.25 -2.30 18.21
C GLY A 172 -12.15 -0.83 18.63
N GLY A 173 -11.72 0.05 17.72
CA GLY A 173 -11.77 1.50 17.87
C GLY A 173 -10.79 2.08 18.90
N LEU A 174 -11.16 3.22 19.49
CA LEU A 174 -10.29 4.02 20.34
C LEU A 174 -9.72 3.22 21.52
N GLY A 175 -8.40 3.20 21.65
CA GLY A 175 -7.70 2.50 22.72
C GLY A 175 -7.57 0.98 22.52
N SER A 176 -8.01 0.45 21.39
CA SER A 176 -7.81 -0.96 21.02
C SER A 176 -6.34 -1.35 20.87
N SER A 177 -5.48 -0.42 20.48
CA SER A 177 -4.03 -0.62 20.38
C SER A 177 -3.42 -1.08 21.71
N GLN A 178 -3.93 -0.62 22.86
CA GLN A 178 -3.49 -1.11 24.17
C GLN A 178 -3.91 -2.56 24.40
N ARG A 179 -5.11 -2.96 23.95
CA ARG A 179 -5.57 -4.36 24.05
C ARG A 179 -4.72 -5.27 23.17
N TRP A 180 -4.39 -4.82 21.95
CA TRP A 180 -3.51 -5.55 21.03
C TRP A 180 -2.08 -5.66 21.57
N TYR A 181 -1.54 -4.60 22.17
CA TYR A 181 -0.27 -4.61 22.88
C TYR A 181 -0.27 -5.64 24.03
N ASN A 182 -1.32 -5.67 24.86
CA ASN A 182 -1.44 -6.64 25.95
C ASN A 182 -1.46 -8.10 25.44
N ARG A 183 -1.89 -8.32 24.19
CA ARG A 183 -1.85 -9.62 23.50
C ARG A 183 -0.56 -9.87 22.70
N LYS A 184 0.49 -9.05 22.89
CA LYS A 184 1.78 -9.14 22.20
C LYS A 184 1.72 -8.95 20.67
N LEU A 185 0.66 -8.30 20.17
CA LEU A 185 0.51 -7.99 18.74
C LEU A 185 1.08 -6.62 18.36
N MET A 186 1.38 -5.77 19.34
CA MET A 186 2.00 -4.46 19.12
C MET A 186 3.26 -4.29 19.94
N VAL A 187 4.16 -3.43 19.48
CA VAL A 187 5.36 -3.04 20.23
C VAL A 187 5.02 -1.96 21.26
N HIS A 188 5.99 -1.57 22.09
CA HIS A 188 5.78 -0.68 23.24
C HIS A 188 5.21 0.70 22.89
N ASP A 189 5.36 1.14 21.65
CA ASP A 189 4.85 2.44 21.20
C ASP A 189 3.34 2.45 20.94
N ARG A 190 2.70 1.27 20.81
CA ARG A 190 1.28 1.12 20.45
C ARG A 190 0.92 1.82 19.13
N VAL A 191 1.87 1.87 18.21
CA VAL A 191 1.70 2.36 16.84
C VAL A 191 2.06 1.24 15.88
N HIS A 192 3.21 0.59 16.09
CA HIS A 192 3.71 -0.49 15.25
C HIS A 192 3.31 -1.86 15.79
N PHE A 193 3.23 -2.84 14.88
CA PHE A 193 2.89 -4.21 15.20
C PHE A 193 4.16 -5.05 15.39
N THR A 194 4.05 -6.15 16.15
CA THR A 194 5.05 -7.22 16.11
C THR A 194 4.91 -8.00 14.79
N ALA A 195 5.86 -8.89 14.48
CA ALA A 195 5.73 -9.77 13.31
C ALA A 195 4.41 -10.56 13.34
N ALA A 196 4.05 -11.12 14.50
CA ALA A 196 2.77 -11.79 14.71
C ALA A 196 1.58 -10.85 14.53
N GLY A 197 1.67 -9.59 14.99
CA GLY A 197 0.61 -8.60 14.78
C GLY A 197 0.42 -8.21 13.32
N TYR A 198 1.50 -8.07 12.55
CA TYR A 198 1.43 -7.86 11.11
C TYR A 198 0.87 -9.08 10.38
N SER A 199 1.22 -10.30 10.81
CA SER A 199 0.61 -11.53 10.27
C SER A 199 -0.90 -11.54 10.46
N VAL A 200 -1.37 -11.31 11.69
CA VAL A 200 -2.81 -11.22 12.00
C VAL A 200 -3.50 -10.14 11.17
N LYS A 201 -2.85 -8.97 10.99
CA LYS A 201 -3.38 -7.90 10.15
C LYS A 201 -3.52 -8.35 8.68
N GLY A 202 -2.52 -9.06 8.15
CA GLY A 202 -2.56 -9.64 6.81
C GLY A 202 -3.67 -10.67 6.66
N ASP A 203 -3.79 -11.60 7.61
CA ASP A 203 -4.84 -12.62 7.64
C ASP A 203 -6.25 -12.00 7.63
N LEU A 204 -6.46 -10.94 8.41
CA LEU A 204 -7.74 -10.23 8.46
C LEU A 204 -8.07 -9.55 7.12
N LEU A 205 -7.08 -8.96 6.45
CA LEU A 205 -7.27 -8.32 5.15
C LEU A 205 -7.58 -9.36 4.06
N ILE A 206 -6.76 -10.40 3.94
CA ILE A 206 -6.94 -11.43 2.90
C ILE A 206 -8.24 -12.20 3.10
N THR A 207 -8.61 -12.49 4.36
CA THR A 207 -9.90 -13.11 4.68
C THR A 207 -11.06 -12.23 4.24
N ALA A 208 -10.99 -10.91 4.46
CA ALA A 208 -12.03 -9.98 4.04
C ALA A 208 -12.16 -9.91 2.51
N LEU A 209 -11.03 -9.85 1.79
CA LEU A 209 -11.00 -9.84 0.32
C LEU A 209 -11.59 -11.12 -0.27
N ILE A 210 -11.15 -12.28 0.23
CA ILE A 210 -11.63 -13.58 -0.26
C ILE A 210 -13.11 -13.76 0.07
N SER A 211 -13.54 -13.43 1.29
CA SER A 211 -14.96 -13.54 1.67
C SER A 211 -15.84 -12.67 0.77
N GLN A 212 -15.38 -11.46 0.42
CA GLN A 212 -16.10 -10.60 -0.50
C GLN A 212 -16.10 -11.15 -1.94
N TRP A 213 -15.00 -11.74 -2.39
CA TRP A 213 -14.92 -12.41 -3.69
C TRP A 213 -15.90 -13.59 -3.78
N GLU A 214 -15.92 -14.47 -2.77
CA GLU A 214 -16.84 -15.59 -2.70
C GLU A 214 -18.29 -15.13 -2.77
N LYS A 215 -18.64 -14.12 -1.97
CA LYS A 215 -19.98 -13.53 -1.96
C LYS A 215 -20.38 -12.96 -3.32
N THR A 216 -19.50 -12.19 -3.96
CA THR A 216 -19.78 -11.57 -5.26
C THR A 216 -19.89 -12.60 -6.39
N THR A 217 -19.22 -13.75 -6.26
CA THR A 217 -19.24 -14.83 -7.28
C THR A 217 -20.18 -15.98 -6.96
N GLY A 218 -20.97 -15.89 -5.88
CA GLY A 218 -21.92 -16.94 -5.48
C GLY A 218 -21.25 -18.24 -5.03
N ARG A 219 -20.02 -18.18 -4.54
CA ARG A 219 -19.28 -19.35 -4.03
C ARG A 219 -19.64 -19.63 -2.58
N GLN A 220 -19.42 -20.88 -2.15
CA GLN A 220 -19.61 -21.26 -0.75
C GLN A 220 -18.59 -20.53 0.14
N PRO A 221 -19.00 -20.07 1.34
CA PRO A 221 -18.08 -19.45 2.28
C PRO A 221 -16.85 -20.32 2.57
N ALA A 222 -15.67 -19.68 2.63
CA ALA A 222 -14.36 -20.29 2.86
C ALA A 222 -13.85 -21.27 1.78
N SER A 223 -14.59 -21.49 0.69
CA SER A 223 -14.15 -22.39 -0.39
C SER A 223 -12.89 -21.91 -1.12
N LEU A 224 -12.77 -20.60 -1.39
CA LEU A 224 -11.59 -20.02 -2.02
C LEU A 224 -10.43 -19.92 -1.04
N LEU A 225 -10.70 -19.60 0.22
CA LEU A 225 -9.66 -19.52 1.24
C LEU A 225 -9.01 -20.88 1.47
N GLN A 226 -9.81 -21.96 1.49
CA GLN A 226 -9.30 -23.32 1.61
C GLN A 226 -8.47 -23.70 0.39
N LEU A 227 -9.00 -23.45 -0.83
CA LEU A 227 -8.28 -23.71 -2.06
C LEU A 227 -6.91 -23.03 -2.10
N ILE A 228 -6.83 -21.76 -1.68
CA ILE A 228 -5.56 -21.00 -1.65
C ILE A 228 -4.57 -21.59 -0.64
N LYS A 229 -5.05 -22.06 0.52
CA LYS A 229 -4.18 -22.73 1.50
C LYS A 229 -3.61 -24.03 0.97
N ASP A 230 -4.44 -24.82 0.29
CA ASP A 230 -4.07 -26.14 -0.23
C ASP A 230 -3.08 -26.06 -1.41
N ILE A 231 -3.01 -24.94 -2.15
CA ILE A 231 -2.04 -24.74 -3.25
C ILE A 231 -0.60 -24.57 -2.74
N HIS A 232 -0.43 -24.19 -1.46
CA HIS A 232 0.87 -23.86 -0.87
C HIS A 232 1.35 -24.86 0.19
N GLU A 233 0.61 -25.94 0.41
CA GLU A 233 1.07 -27.15 1.15
C GLU A 233 1.58 -28.22 0.17
#